data_AF-A0A9D2NBT7-F1
#
_entry.id   AF-A0A9D2NBT7-F1
#
_cell.length_a   1.000
_cell.length_b   1.000
_cell.length_c   1.000
_cell.angle_alpha   90.00
_cell.angle_beta   90.00
_cell.angle_gamma   90.00
#
_symmetry.space_group_name_H-M   'P 1'
#
loop_
_entity.id
_entity.type
_entity.pdbx_description
1 polymer ?
#
loop_
_entity_poly.entity_id
_entity_poly.type
_entity_poly.pdbx_seq_one_letter_code
_entity_poly.pdbx_strand_id
1 'polypeptide(L)'
;MKKGFVLFLCLVLLMVGCSTAPGEAPQTVDLSSETVPFYRGSIENVSEITLYYKDGQTDIPYVDMDTVREVAIDAQRYLEDDGYQLTMETDGKVVDFVRENGSRASIDFGEGAISWDDYNLFTTASYAQQQMDILSHTGLDENGEPELFQRGDSSFVRRGESIGLYFADFFIELIYEDGKGYMPLQTFSDLFLAYFYINLAYNGEAVFMIEATDLGDMRETYYSVEPRERSEELARFNYVETCLSLQFNYGLKDEHDIPSFGTLFELTGIDQAMQSTDALEANVALRDVINGYIDDLHSNFVFASPYAGDVAVEPNVQSLSTNRLIGHGQRLMAVAREYFPDGMRFYQEIGNTAYISFSSFTADYDNDYYGALESGEPIADTIGIIMYAHAQITRENSPIENVVLDLSLNTGGDADAAIYTIAWFLGECDLTLEDAITGARSSTNYRVDVNGDRVFDENDSIAHLNRYCLVSPVSFSCGNLVPAIFKSSNQVTLLGRQTGGGACAVQPLVSADGSIWQISSRLRLSTVTNGSFYAVDQGVAPDVLIDKDENYYDREALTEYINNLF
;
A
#
# COMPACT_ATOMS: atom_id res chain seq x y z
N MET A 1 20.76 -26.26 17.51
CA MET A 1 21.90 -25.42 17.11
C MET A 1 21.33 -24.06 16.76
N LYS A 2 21.57 -23.07 17.62
CA LYS A 2 21.02 -21.71 17.51
C LYS A 2 21.62 -21.02 16.27
N LYS A 3 20.76 -20.68 15.31
CA LYS A 3 20.96 -19.73 14.21
C LYS A 3 19.72 -18.82 14.31
N GLY A 4 19.78 -17.51 14.37
CA GLY A 4 20.83 -16.54 14.15
C GLY A 4 20.06 -15.32 13.66
N PHE A 5 20.03 -14.24 14.45
CA PHE A 5 19.44 -12.96 14.06
C PHE A 5 19.95 -12.59 12.66
N VAL A 6 19.04 -12.28 11.72
CA VAL A 6 19.43 -11.60 10.49
C VAL A 6 19.80 -10.17 10.90
N LEU A 7 21.10 -9.94 11.01
CA LEU A 7 21.66 -8.63 11.26
C LEU A 7 21.53 -7.83 9.96
N PHE A 8 20.63 -6.85 9.93
CA PHE A 8 20.61 -5.82 8.90
C PHE A 8 21.86 -4.96 9.06
N LEU A 9 22.96 -5.38 8.44
CA LEU A 9 24.20 -4.59 8.43
C LEU A 9 24.03 -3.45 7.41
N CYS A 10 23.46 -2.32 7.82
CA CYS A 10 23.58 -1.06 7.09
C CYS A 10 25.06 -0.66 7.09
N LEU A 11 25.77 -0.95 6.01
CA LEU A 11 27.14 -0.50 5.82
C LEU A 11 27.13 1.00 5.45
N VAL A 12 26.80 1.87 6.41
CA VAL A 12 27.01 3.32 6.27
C VAL A 12 28.50 3.58 6.47
N LEU A 13 29.19 3.94 5.39
CA LEU A 13 30.59 4.33 5.43
C LEU A 13 30.73 5.62 6.27
N LEU A 14 31.32 5.45 7.45
CA LEU A 14 31.97 6.44 8.32
C LEU A 14 32.09 7.86 7.73
N MET A 15 31.13 8.73 8.08
CA MET A 15 31.44 10.15 8.27
C MET A 15 32.12 10.32 9.63
N VAL A 16 33.34 10.83 9.59
CA VAL A 16 34.24 11.00 10.74
C VAL A 16 33.63 12.01 11.72
N GLY A 17 32.96 11.50 12.76
CA GLY A 17 32.58 12.24 13.97
C GLY A 17 33.45 11.81 15.14
N CYS A 18 34.04 12.79 15.83
CA CYS A 18 34.95 12.62 16.97
C CYS A 18 34.56 11.51 17.96
N SER A 19 35.52 10.62 18.26
CA SER A 19 35.43 9.71 19.40
C SER A 19 35.34 10.49 20.71
N THR A 20 34.22 10.39 21.42
CA THR A 20 34.14 10.80 22.82
C THR A 20 34.88 9.77 23.69
N ALA A 21 35.67 10.28 24.63
CA ALA A 21 36.51 9.50 25.52
C ALA A 21 35.66 8.72 26.56
N PRO A 22 36.14 7.57 27.08
CA PRO A 22 35.39 6.80 28.07
C PRO A 22 35.52 7.47 29.44
N GLY A 23 34.41 7.96 30.01
CA GLY A 23 34.40 8.47 31.38
C GLY A 23 33.33 9.49 31.76
N GLU A 24 32.33 9.77 30.92
CA GLU A 24 31.19 10.60 31.37
C GLU A 24 30.16 9.73 32.09
N ALA A 25 29.74 10.19 33.27
CA ALA A 25 28.56 9.67 33.95
C ALA A 25 27.36 9.74 32.99
N PRO A 26 26.36 8.83 33.09
CA PRO A 26 25.18 8.92 32.25
C PRO A 26 24.60 10.33 32.37
N GLN A 27 24.62 11.09 31.28
CA GLN A 27 23.97 12.39 31.23
C GLN A 27 22.48 12.13 31.43
N THR A 28 21.92 12.69 32.50
CA THR A 28 20.47 12.79 32.68
C THR A 28 19.91 13.60 31.53
N VAL A 29 18.98 13.02 30.78
CA VAL A 29 18.29 13.69 29.68
C VAL A 29 17.24 14.63 30.26
N ASP A 30 17.23 15.91 29.87
CA ASP A 30 16.19 16.84 30.32
C ASP A 30 15.00 16.72 29.37
N LEU A 31 13.87 16.20 29.87
CA LEU A 31 12.64 16.06 29.09
C LEU A 31 11.64 17.14 29.50
N SER A 32 11.32 18.02 28.56
CA SER A 32 10.12 18.86 28.64
C SER A 32 8.92 18.11 28.04
N SER A 33 7.72 18.52 28.42
CA SER A 33 6.48 17.96 27.87
C SER A 33 5.53 19.07 27.48
N GLU A 34 4.78 18.85 26.41
CA GLU A 34 3.73 19.74 25.92
C GLU A 34 2.50 18.91 25.57
N THR A 35 1.30 19.47 25.79
CA THR A 35 0.05 18.86 25.35
C THR A 35 -0.48 19.63 24.17
N VAL A 36 -0.68 18.94 23.05
CA VAL A 36 -1.09 19.53 21.77
C VAL A 36 -2.39 18.89 21.27
N PRO A 37 -3.14 19.56 20.37
CA PRO A 37 -4.28 18.94 19.70
C PRO A 37 -3.86 17.69 18.91
N PHE A 38 -4.73 16.68 18.93
CA PHE A 38 -4.62 15.45 18.17
C PHE A 38 -5.88 15.22 17.34
N TYR A 39 -5.80 15.46 16.03
CA TYR A 39 -6.89 15.28 15.08
C TYR A 39 -6.89 13.86 14.51
N ARG A 40 -8.07 13.24 14.39
CA ARG A 40 -8.25 11.86 13.91
C ARG A 40 -9.14 11.80 12.69
N GLY A 41 -8.54 11.80 11.49
CA GLY A 41 -9.25 11.73 10.21
C GLY A 41 -10.12 12.95 9.86
N SER A 42 -10.49 13.79 10.83
CA SER A 42 -11.27 15.01 10.63
C SER A 42 -10.97 16.08 11.67
N ILE A 43 -11.12 17.35 11.28
CA ILE A 43 -11.07 18.52 12.19
C ILE A 43 -12.12 18.48 13.31
N GLU A 44 -13.22 17.75 13.13
CA GLU A 44 -14.26 17.62 14.15
C GLU A 44 -13.90 16.57 15.22
N ASN A 45 -12.98 15.65 14.91
CA ASN A 45 -12.55 14.57 15.80
C ASN A 45 -11.19 14.90 16.44
N VAL A 46 -11.22 15.81 17.42
CA VAL A 46 -10.02 16.31 18.11
C VAL A 46 -9.97 15.87 19.57
N SER A 47 -8.80 15.41 20.02
CA SER A 47 -8.45 15.25 21.42
C SER A 47 -7.11 15.94 21.73
N GLU A 48 -6.51 15.59 22.86
CA GLU A 48 -5.16 16.01 23.21
C GLU A 48 -4.19 14.82 23.15
N ILE A 49 -2.92 15.09 22.86
CA ILE A 49 -1.80 14.15 22.99
C ILE A 49 -0.64 14.86 23.70
N THR A 50 0.05 14.15 24.60
CA THR A 50 1.26 14.68 25.25
C THR A 50 2.49 14.27 24.46
N LEU A 51 3.28 15.26 24.06
CA LEU A 51 4.57 15.10 23.40
C LEU A 51 5.68 15.48 24.37
N TYR A 52 6.84 14.83 24.23
CA TYR A 52 8.03 15.08 25.02
C TYR A 52 9.17 15.55 24.13
N TYR A 53 10.00 16.46 24.63
CA TYR A 53 11.14 16.97 23.89
C TYR A 53 12.41 16.91 24.73
N LYS A 54 13.48 16.49 24.07
CA LYS A 54 14.79 16.29 24.68
C LYS A 54 15.62 17.59 24.66
N ASP A 55 16.28 17.88 25.77
CA ASP A 55 17.34 18.89 25.90
C ASP A 55 16.98 20.27 25.34
N GLY A 56 15.71 20.68 25.50
CA GLY A 56 15.20 21.98 25.04
C GLY A 56 14.93 22.08 23.54
N GLN A 57 15.00 20.97 22.79
CA GLN A 57 14.46 20.88 21.43
C GLN A 57 12.94 21.09 21.45
N THR A 58 12.35 21.43 20.29
CA THR A 58 10.91 21.71 20.17
C THR A 58 10.27 21.12 18.91
N ASP A 59 11.04 20.45 18.06
CA ASP A 59 10.61 20.04 16.72
C ASP A 59 10.85 18.55 16.42
N ILE A 60 11.45 17.79 17.34
CA ILE A 60 11.50 16.32 17.32
C ILE A 60 10.71 15.79 18.52
N PRO A 61 9.40 15.52 18.37
CA PRO A 61 8.57 15.04 19.46
C PRO A 61 8.81 13.54 19.74
N TYR A 62 8.77 13.19 21.02
CA TYR A 62 8.75 11.83 21.52
C TYR A 62 7.40 11.52 22.18
N VAL A 63 7.01 10.25 22.18
CA VAL A 63 5.83 9.73 22.89
C VAL A 63 6.27 8.64 23.86
N ASP A 64 5.57 8.55 25.00
CA ASP A 64 5.78 7.46 25.96
C ASP A 64 5.07 6.16 25.50
N MET A 65 5.44 5.03 26.11
CA MET A 65 4.93 3.72 25.68
C MET A 65 3.44 3.49 25.98
N ASP A 66 2.86 4.21 26.94
CA ASP A 66 1.40 4.19 27.15
C ASP A 66 0.69 4.89 25.98
N THR A 67 1.23 6.03 25.53
CA THR A 67 0.76 6.76 24.35
C THR A 67 0.87 5.93 23.08
N VAL A 68 1.99 5.23 22.86
CA VAL A 68 2.15 4.28 21.74
C VAL A 68 1.03 3.25 21.73
N ARG A 69 0.73 2.64 22.88
CA ARG A 69 -0.35 1.65 23.01
C ARG A 69 -1.72 2.26 22.69
N GLU A 70 -2.02 3.40 23.29
CA GLU A 70 -3.33 4.04 23.18
C GLU A 70 -3.60 4.51 21.76
N VAL A 71 -2.63 5.15 21.12
CA VAL A 71 -2.76 5.61 19.72
C VAL A 71 -2.86 4.42 18.76
N ALA A 72 -2.11 3.32 18.99
CA ALA A 72 -2.25 2.12 18.16
C ALA A 72 -3.66 1.49 18.25
N ILE A 73 -4.26 1.44 19.46
CA ILE A 73 -5.63 0.96 19.63
C ILE A 73 -6.64 1.93 18.98
N ASP A 74 -6.48 3.23 19.18
CA ASP A 74 -7.35 4.26 18.61
C ASP A 74 -7.33 4.22 17.07
N ALA A 75 -6.16 4.07 16.46
CA ALA A 75 -6.01 3.94 15.01
C ALA A 75 -6.79 2.75 14.43
N GLN A 76 -6.82 1.63 15.15
CA GLN A 76 -7.48 0.41 14.69
C GLN A 76 -9.00 0.47 14.87
N ARG A 77 -9.46 1.13 15.93
CA ARG A 77 -10.88 1.46 16.09
C ARG A 77 -11.38 2.42 15.04
N TYR A 78 -10.53 3.36 14.60
CA TYR A 78 -10.86 4.25 13.48
C TYR A 78 -11.09 3.45 12.18
N LEU A 79 -10.36 2.34 11.99
CA LEU A 79 -10.57 1.38 10.90
C LEU A 79 -11.64 0.31 11.21
N GLU A 80 -12.51 0.56 12.20
CA GLU A 80 -13.60 -0.34 12.62
C GLU A 80 -13.16 -1.74 13.09
N ASP A 81 -11.88 -1.92 13.47
CA ASP A 81 -11.38 -3.16 14.08
C ASP A 81 -11.56 -3.15 15.61
N ASP A 82 -12.81 -3.33 16.05
CA ASP A 82 -13.16 -3.42 17.48
C ASP A 82 -12.52 -4.62 18.21
N GLY A 83 -12.03 -5.61 17.45
CA GLY A 83 -11.33 -6.78 17.98
C GLY A 83 -9.89 -6.48 18.40
N TYR A 84 -9.32 -5.36 17.96
CA TYR A 84 -7.92 -5.01 18.18
C TYR A 84 -7.63 -4.74 19.65
N GLN A 85 -6.74 -5.54 20.24
CA GLN A 85 -6.19 -5.31 21.57
C GLN A 85 -4.66 -5.21 21.51
N LEU A 86 -4.12 -4.32 22.34
CA LEU A 86 -2.70 -4.23 22.58
C LEU A 86 -2.45 -4.05 24.06
N THR A 87 -1.86 -5.06 24.69
CA THR A 87 -1.47 -5.02 26.10
C THR A 87 0.00 -4.68 26.22
N MET A 88 0.40 -4.08 27.34
CA MET A 88 1.79 -3.70 27.59
C MET A 88 2.30 -4.41 28.84
N GLU A 89 3.43 -5.11 28.71
CA GLU A 89 4.17 -5.74 29.80
C GLU A 89 5.54 -5.04 29.93
N THR A 90 6.02 -4.82 31.15
CA THR A 90 7.31 -4.14 31.38
C THR A 90 8.17 -4.95 32.33
N ASP A 91 9.41 -5.24 31.93
CA ASP A 91 10.44 -5.86 32.76
C ASP A 91 11.75 -5.08 32.65
N GLY A 92 12.05 -4.28 33.68
CA GLY A 92 13.21 -3.40 33.67
C GLY A 92 13.15 -2.41 32.50
N LYS A 93 14.12 -2.47 31.60
CA LYS A 93 14.22 -1.60 30.41
C LYS A 93 13.56 -2.20 29.16
N VAL A 94 12.85 -3.30 29.30
CA VAL A 94 12.15 -3.96 28.19
C VAL A 94 10.66 -3.70 28.31
N VAL A 95 10.05 -3.28 27.21
CA VAL A 95 8.61 -3.09 27.06
C VAL A 95 8.12 -4.02 25.95
N ASP A 96 7.16 -4.87 26.28
CA ASP A 96 6.53 -5.79 25.35
C ASP A 96 5.10 -5.35 25.07
N PHE A 97 4.76 -5.17 23.80
CA PHE A 97 3.40 -5.03 23.32
C PHE A 97 2.88 -6.37 22.84
N VAL A 98 1.73 -6.83 23.36
CA VAL A 98 1.16 -8.15 23.08
C VAL A 98 -0.26 -8.00 22.55
N ARG A 99 -0.50 -8.56 21.36
CA ARG A 99 -1.81 -8.58 20.67
C ARG A 99 -2.73 -9.67 21.24
N GLU A 100 -4.04 -9.59 20.99
CA GLU A 100 -4.99 -10.64 21.38
C GLU A 100 -4.68 -12.00 20.73
N ASN A 101 -4.05 -12.00 19.56
CA ASN A 101 -3.61 -13.21 18.88
C ASN A 101 -2.29 -13.81 19.45
N GLY A 102 -1.72 -13.18 20.48
CA GLY A 102 -0.52 -13.63 21.18
C GLY A 102 0.83 -13.25 20.56
N SER A 103 0.83 -12.56 19.41
CA SER A 103 2.07 -12.01 18.82
C SER A 103 2.60 -10.83 19.63
N ARG A 104 3.90 -10.59 19.53
CA ARG A 104 4.65 -9.66 20.40
C ARG A 104 5.59 -8.75 19.61
N ALA A 105 5.59 -7.47 19.96
CA ALA A 105 6.65 -6.52 19.66
C ALA A 105 7.40 -6.18 20.95
N SER A 106 8.72 -6.34 20.97
CA SER A 106 9.58 -6.13 22.14
C SER A 106 10.54 -4.97 21.89
N ILE A 107 10.49 -3.95 22.74
CA ILE A 107 11.40 -2.80 22.72
C ILE A 107 12.36 -2.92 23.91
N ASP A 108 13.66 -3.00 23.64
CA ASP A 108 14.71 -2.99 24.65
C ASP A 108 15.41 -1.62 24.64
N PHE A 109 15.13 -0.80 25.65
CA PHE A 109 15.74 0.51 25.83
C PHE A 109 17.19 0.45 26.33
N GLY A 110 17.64 -0.71 26.84
CA GLY A 110 19.03 -0.95 27.21
C GLY A 110 19.91 -1.23 26.00
N GLU A 111 19.39 -1.98 25.03
CA GLU A 111 20.07 -2.28 23.78
C GLU A 111 19.78 -1.27 22.65
N GLY A 112 18.73 -0.46 22.80
CA GLY A 112 18.28 0.45 21.75
C GLY A 112 17.76 -0.32 20.54
N ALA A 113 16.88 -1.30 20.78
CA ALA A 113 16.40 -2.23 19.76
C ALA A 113 14.89 -2.46 19.85
N ILE A 114 14.28 -2.83 18.73
CA ILE A 114 12.92 -3.38 18.66
C ILE A 114 12.93 -4.68 17.85
N SER A 115 12.10 -5.64 18.22
CA SER A 115 11.92 -6.90 17.49
C SER A 115 10.49 -7.39 17.54
N TRP A 116 10.09 -8.16 16.53
CA TRP A 116 8.81 -8.84 16.46
C TRP A 116 9.04 -10.35 16.40
N ASP A 117 8.24 -11.12 17.13
CA ASP A 117 8.27 -12.58 17.04
C ASP A 117 7.71 -13.08 15.69
N ASP A 118 6.67 -12.42 15.20
CA ASP A 118 6.05 -12.57 13.88
C ASP A 118 5.42 -11.22 13.49
N TYR A 119 6.12 -10.43 12.68
CA TYR A 119 5.66 -9.09 12.30
C TYR A 119 4.31 -9.14 11.56
N ASN A 120 4.16 -10.07 10.61
CA ASN A 120 2.93 -10.17 9.82
C ASN A 120 1.75 -10.57 10.70
N LEU A 121 1.93 -11.44 11.69
CA LEU A 121 0.88 -11.74 12.67
C LEU A 121 0.56 -10.55 13.58
N PHE A 122 1.58 -9.79 13.99
CA PHE A 122 1.41 -8.61 14.82
C PHE A 122 0.59 -7.52 14.12
N THR A 123 0.81 -7.34 12.82
CA THR A 123 0.12 -6.35 11.98
C THR A 123 -1.11 -6.90 11.25
N THR A 124 -1.60 -8.09 11.62
CA THR A 124 -2.85 -8.64 11.06
C THR A 124 -4.06 -7.99 11.74
N ALA A 125 -5.04 -7.55 10.95
CA ALA A 125 -6.33 -7.08 11.46
C ALA A 125 -7.04 -8.19 12.24
N SER A 126 -7.76 -7.84 13.29
CA SER A 126 -8.27 -8.82 14.25
C SER A 126 -9.45 -9.63 13.72
N TYR A 127 -10.15 -9.11 12.71
CA TYR A 127 -11.17 -9.83 11.94
C TYR A 127 -10.61 -10.68 10.80
N ALA A 128 -9.35 -10.51 10.42
CA ALA A 128 -8.77 -11.25 9.30
C ALA A 128 -8.62 -12.73 9.65
N GLN A 129 -9.07 -13.60 8.75
CA GLN A 129 -8.93 -15.05 8.95
C GLN A 129 -7.49 -15.53 8.80
N GLN A 130 -6.68 -14.80 8.04
CA GLN A 130 -5.28 -15.14 7.74
C GLN A 130 -4.38 -13.90 7.76
N GLN A 131 -3.08 -14.13 7.96
CA GLN A 131 -2.07 -13.07 7.85
C GLN A 131 -1.98 -12.57 6.41
N MET A 132 -1.71 -11.27 6.23
CA MET A 132 -1.60 -10.62 4.92
C MET A 132 -2.86 -10.78 4.06
N ASP A 133 -4.03 -10.88 4.68
CA ASP A 133 -5.29 -10.67 3.99
C ASP A 133 -5.40 -9.17 3.64
N ILE A 134 -5.70 -8.87 2.38
CA ILE A 134 -5.73 -7.50 1.87
C ILE A 134 -7.15 -6.99 1.57
N LEU A 135 -8.18 -7.79 1.88
CA LEU A 135 -9.53 -7.26 1.83
C LEU A 135 -9.64 -6.10 2.82
N SER A 136 -10.11 -4.96 2.32
CA SER A 136 -10.23 -3.73 3.12
C SER A 136 -11.38 -3.75 4.13
N HIS A 137 -12.26 -4.76 4.05
CA HIS A 137 -13.42 -4.94 4.90
C HIS A 137 -13.56 -6.39 5.38
N THR A 138 -14.46 -6.62 6.35
CA THR A 138 -14.66 -7.93 6.97
C THR A 138 -15.14 -9.00 5.98
N GLY A 139 -15.85 -8.61 4.92
CA GLY A 139 -16.57 -9.51 4.02
C GLY A 139 -17.87 -10.08 4.61
N LEU A 140 -18.29 -9.63 5.80
CA LEU A 140 -19.43 -10.15 6.53
C LEU A 140 -20.54 -9.10 6.67
N ASP A 141 -21.80 -9.55 6.67
CA ASP A 141 -22.97 -8.73 6.93
C ASP A 141 -23.20 -8.47 8.44
N GLU A 142 -24.27 -7.75 8.78
CA GLU A 142 -24.66 -7.44 10.17
C GLU A 142 -24.93 -8.68 11.05
N ASN A 143 -25.15 -9.85 10.43
CA ASN A 143 -25.35 -11.13 11.12
C ASN A 143 -24.06 -11.96 11.23
N GLY A 144 -22.96 -11.47 10.67
CA GLY A 144 -21.68 -12.17 10.62
C GLY A 144 -21.61 -13.23 9.53
N GLU A 145 -22.51 -13.21 8.55
CA GLU A 145 -22.53 -14.13 7.42
C GLU A 145 -21.84 -13.50 6.19
N PRO A 146 -21.20 -14.27 5.31
CA PRO A 146 -20.59 -13.74 4.09
C PRO A 146 -21.58 -12.95 3.23
N GLU A 147 -21.18 -11.76 2.78
CA GLU A 147 -22.01 -10.90 1.93
C GLU A 147 -21.52 -10.89 0.47
N LEU A 148 -20.56 -10.03 0.12
CA LEU A 148 -19.99 -9.98 -1.24
C LEU A 148 -18.84 -10.96 -1.44
N PHE A 149 -18.15 -11.33 -0.35
CA PHE A 149 -16.96 -12.16 -0.38
C PHE A 149 -17.07 -13.30 0.61
N GLN A 150 -16.67 -14.50 0.18
CA GLN A 150 -16.48 -15.65 1.04
C GLN A 150 -15.03 -16.11 0.93
N ARG A 151 -14.34 -16.20 2.06
CA ARG A 151 -13.00 -16.81 2.13
C ARG A 151 -13.12 -18.33 2.06
N GLY A 152 -12.34 -18.94 1.20
CA GLY A 152 -12.33 -20.39 0.99
C GLY A 152 -11.42 -21.15 1.96
N ASP A 153 -11.74 -22.44 2.13
CA ASP A 153 -11.04 -23.36 3.05
C ASP A 153 -9.61 -23.74 2.59
N SER A 154 -9.25 -23.48 1.33
CA SER A 154 -7.98 -23.90 0.70
C SER A 154 -6.80 -22.94 0.95
N SER A 155 -6.98 -21.94 1.79
CA SER A 155 -6.00 -20.87 2.04
C SER A 155 -4.84 -21.33 2.94
N PHE A 156 -3.61 -20.85 2.71
CA PHE A 156 -2.45 -21.17 3.55
C PHE A 156 -1.57 -19.96 3.86
N VAL A 157 -0.91 -20.02 5.01
CA VAL A 157 0.11 -19.05 5.44
C VAL A 157 1.41 -19.78 5.76
N ARG A 158 2.52 -19.21 5.28
CA ARG A 158 3.88 -19.53 5.69
C ARG A 158 4.47 -18.32 6.38
N ARG A 159 4.73 -18.45 7.68
CA ARG A 159 5.38 -17.40 8.48
C ARG A 159 6.74 -17.03 7.90
N GLY A 160 7.04 -15.74 7.98
CA GLY A 160 8.35 -15.19 7.65
C GLY A 160 9.36 -15.40 8.77
N GLU A 161 10.55 -14.86 8.56
CA GLU A 161 11.55 -14.72 9.60
C GLU A 161 11.13 -13.62 10.59
N SER A 162 11.51 -13.77 11.86
CA SER A 162 11.41 -12.71 12.84
C SER A 162 12.30 -11.54 12.41
N ILE A 163 11.79 -10.32 12.49
CA ILE A 163 12.54 -9.11 12.15
C ILE A 163 12.76 -8.24 13.38
N GLY A 164 13.80 -7.42 13.32
CA GLY A 164 14.12 -6.43 14.33
C GLY A 164 15.16 -5.45 13.81
N LEU A 165 15.34 -4.36 14.55
CA LEU A 165 16.25 -3.28 14.19
C LEU A 165 16.92 -2.73 15.44
N TYR A 166 18.16 -2.28 15.27
CA TYR A 166 18.87 -1.48 16.26
C TYR A 166 18.76 -0.01 15.84
N PHE A 167 18.18 0.84 16.68
CA PHE A 167 17.99 2.26 16.37
C PHE A 167 19.32 3.00 16.18
N ALA A 168 20.38 2.51 16.83
CA ALA A 168 21.75 3.02 16.67
C ALA A 168 22.28 2.89 15.23
N ASP A 169 21.84 1.89 14.46
CA ASP A 169 22.25 1.72 13.05
C ASP A 169 21.71 2.86 12.15
N PHE A 170 20.67 3.55 12.64
CA PHE A 170 20.05 4.71 11.99
C PHE A 170 20.29 6.01 12.78
N PHE A 171 21.13 6.01 13.82
CA PHE A 171 21.34 7.17 14.69
C PHE A 171 20.06 7.73 15.33
N ILE A 172 19.05 6.88 15.50
CA ILE A 172 17.81 7.21 16.20
C ILE A 172 17.98 6.85 17.67
N GLU A 173 17.54 7.74 18.54
CA GLU A 173 17.67 7.57 19.99
C GLU A 173 16.34 7.14 20.59
N LEU A 174 16.38 6.11 21.44
CA LEU A 174 15.31 5.84 22.39
C LEU A 174 15.71 6.39 23.75
N ILE A 175 14.75 6.98 24.47
CA ILE A 175 15.01 7.59 25.77
C ILE A 175 14.41 6.71 26.85
N TYR A 176 15.15 6.46 27.93
CA TYR A 176 14.65 5.78 29.11
C TYR A 176 15.04 6.55 30.37
N GLU A 177 14.08 7.28 30.92
CA GLU A 177 14.26 8.18 32.06
C GLU A 177 13.16 7.94 33.08
N ASP A 178 13.51 7.97 34.38
CA ASP A 178 12.57 7.77 35.49
C ASP A 178 11.68 6.51 35.40
N GLY A 179 12.22 5.44 34.79
CA GLY A 179 11.51 4.18 34.62
C GLY A 179 10.49 4.15 33.50
N LYS A 180 10.50 5.15 32.61
CA LYS A 180 9.64 5.25 31.42
C LYS A 180 10.47 5.27 30.15
N GLY A 181 9.97 4.58 29.14
CA GLY A 181 10.53 4.58 27.80
C GLY A 181 9.83 5.56 26.87
N TYR A 182 10.58 6.21 25.98
CA TYR A 182 10.08 7.15 24.99
C TYR A 182 10.70 6.88 23.61
N MET A 183 9.90 7.01 22.56
CA MET A 183 10.29 6.83 21.16
C MET A 183 9.92 8.07 20.35
N PRO A 184 10.68 8.46 19.32
CA PRO A 184 10.27 9.54 18.42
C PRO A 184 8.90 9.25 17.79
N LEU A 185 8.05 10.26 17.69
CA LEU A 185 6.68 10.14 17.17
C LEU A 185 6.65 9.51 15.77
N GLN A 186 7.54 9.96 14.87
CA GLN A 186 7.56 9.44 13.50
C GLN A 186 8.02 7.99 13.43
N THR A 187 9.04 7.63 14.21
CA THR A 187 9.49 6.24 14.30
C THR A 187 8.40 5.31 14.85
N PHE A 188 7.56 5.79 15.77
CA PHE A 188 6.38 5.06 16.21
C PHE A 188 5.36 4.90 15.06
N SER A 189 5.00 5.99 14.38
CA SER A 189 4.07 5.99 13.25
C SER A 189 4.46 4.94 12.21
N ASP A 190 5.72 4.94 11.78
CA ASP A 190 6.20 4.13 10.67
C ASP A 190 6.37 2.64 11.00
N LEU A 191 6.58 2.31 12.27
CA LEU A 191 6.78 0.93 12.73
C LEU A 191 5.48 0.24 13.19
N PHE A 192 4.50 1.00 13.67
CA PHE A 192 3.27 0.45 14.26
C PHE A 192 1.99 0.76 13.49
N LEU A 193 1.91 1.90 12.81
CA LEU A 193 0.66 2.39 12.22
C LEU A 193 0.67 2.29 10.69
N ALA A 194 1.81 2.60 10.06
CA ALA A 194 1.90 2.70 8.60
C ALA A 194 1.32 1.46 7.90
N TYR A 195 1.65 0.24 8.33
CA TYR A 195 1.14 -1.00 7.73
C TYR A 195 -0.39 -1.03 7.55
N PHE A 196 -1.13 -0.34 8.43
CA PHE A 196 -2.59 -0.24 8.41
C PHE A 196 -3.10 0.99 7.64
N TYR A 197 -2.27 1.59 6.79
CA TYR A 197 -2.56 2.82 6.05
C TYR A 197 -2.80 4.06 6.94
N ILE A 198 -2.48 3.99 8.23
CA ILE A 198 -2.57 5.11 9.17
C ILE A 198 -1.19 5.70 9.41
N ASN A 199 -1.08 7.03 9.35
CA ASN A 199 0.15 7.75 9.67
C ASN A 199 -0.12 8.90 10.62
N LEU A 200 0.91 9.30 11.38
CA LEU A 200 0.90 10.53 12.16
C LEU A 200 1.72 11.59 11.44
N ALA A 201 1.13 12.76 11.25
CA ALA A 201 1.81 13.95 10.77
C ALA A 201 1.86 15.00 11.88
N TYR A 202 3.01 15.64 12.09
CA TYR A 202 3.19 16.69 13.08
C TYR A 202 3.56 17.99 12.39
N ASN A 203 2.79 19.06 12.62
CA ASN A 203 3.06 20.36 12.00
C ASN A 203 3.86 21.33 12.89
N GLY A 204 4.29 20.89 14.08
CA GLY A 204 4.97 21.76 15.05
C GLY A 204 4.06 22.36 16.11
N GLU A 205 2.72 22.18 16.01
CA GLU A 205 1.74 22.65 17.00
C GLU A 205 0.62 21.64 17.28
N ALA A 206 0.38 20.68 16.39
CA ALA A 206 -0.63 19.63 16.52
C ALA A 206 -0.23 18.34 15.78
N VAL A 207 -0.79 17.20 16.21
CA VAL A 207 -0.63 15.90 15.56
C VAL A 207 -1.90 15.56 14.79
N PHE A 208 -1.73 14.96 13.61
CA PHE A 208 -2.80 14.59 12.69
C PHE A 208 -2.66 13.10 12.38
N MET A 209 -3.64 12.30 12.76
CA MET A 209 -3.77 10.93 12.28
C MET A 209 -4.47 10.95 10.93
N ILE A 210 -3.73 10.59 9.89
CA ILE A 210 -4.19 10.59 8.50
C ILE A 210 -4.29 9.15 8.00
N GLU A 211 -5.27 8.92 7.14
CA GLU A 211 -5.46 7.67 6.42
C GLU A 211 -4.97 7.82 4.99
N ALA A 212 -4.30 6.80 4.46
CA ALA A 212 -3.63 6.86 3.17
C ALA A 212 -2.71 8.10 3.10
N THR A 213 -2.79 8.87 2.02
CA THR A 213 -2.10 10.15 1.87
C THR A 213 -3.07 11.33 1.86
N ASP A 214 -4.25 11.18 2.48
CA ASP A 214 -5.30 12.19 2.43
C ASP A 214 -5.36 13.03 3.72
N LEU A 215 -5.28 14.36 3.55
CA LEU A 215 -5.46 15.32 4.63
C LEU A 215 -6.92 15.73 4.81
N GLY A 216 -7.79 15.46 3.84
CA GLY A 216 -9.22 15.78 3.90
C GLY A 216 -9.50 17.23 4.33
N ASP A 217 -10.44 17.37 5.27
CA ASP A 217 -10.80 18.66 5.88
C ASP A 217 -9.71 19.24 6.81
N MET A 218 -8.71 18.44 7.20
CA MET A 218 -7.62 18.84 8.09
C MET A 218 -6.55 19.64 7.38
N ARG A 219 -6.50 19.65 6.04
CA ARG A 219 -5.43 20.32 5.26
C ARG A 219 -5.19 21.77 5.68
N GLU A 220 -6.25 22.57 5.84
CA GLU A 220 -6.12 23.99 6.22
C GLU A 220 -5.50 24.14 7.61
N THR A 221 -5.89 23.28 8.56
CA THR A 221 -5.34 23.27 9.92
C THR A 221 -3.91 22.71 9.95
N TYR A 222 -3.62 21.74 9.11
CA TYR A 222 -2.28 21.17 8.95
C TYR A 222 -1.25 22.23 8.55
N TYR A 223 -1.61 23.08 7.58
CA TYR A 223 -0.77 24.17 7.08
C TYR A 223 -1.03 25.52 7.76
N SER A 224 -1.71 25.57 8.91
CA SER A 224 -1.98 26.85 9.60
C SER A 224 -0.76 27.43 10.32
N VAL A 225 0.31 26.65 10.46
CA VAL A 225 1.58 27.09 11.05
C VAL A 225 2.38 27.93 10.05
N GLU A 226 3.11 28.92 10.55
CA GLU A 226 3.98 29.74 9.70
C GLU A 226 5.17 28.92 9.17
N PRO A 227 5.41 28.90 7.85
CA PRO A 227 6.58 28.26 7.26
C PRO A 227 7.87 28.78 7.88
N ARG A 228 8.81 27.87 8.17
CA ARG A 228 10.05 28.16 8.90
C ARG A 228 11.15 27.18 8.56
N GLU A 229 12.39 27.56 8.80
CA GLU A 229 13.52 26.63 8.70
C GLU A 229 13.38 25.50 9.74
N ARG A 230 13.82 24.31 9.35
CA ARG A 230 14.00 23.17 10.25
C ARG A 230 15.22 23.43 11.13
N SER A 231 15.23 22.93 12.37
CA SER A 231 16.50 22.87 13.11
C SER A 231 17.51 21.95 12.40
N GLU A 232 18.81 22.13 12.68
CA GLU A 232 19.84 21.21 12.19
C GLU A 232 19.58 19.78 12.69
N GLU A 233 19.08 19.66 13.93
CA GLU A 233 18.71 18.40 14.54
C GLU A 233 17.54 17.73 13.82
N LEU A 234 16.45 18.46 13.54
CA LEU A 234 15.31 17.94 12.78
C LEU A 234 15.72 17.56 11.36
N ALA A 235 16.51 18.39 10.69
CA ALA A 235 16.96 18.08 9.33
C ALA A 235 17.78 16.79 9.27
N ARG A 236 18.66 16.57 10.26
CA ARG A 236 19.42 15.31 10.40
C ARG A 236 18.52 14.14 10.77
N PHE A 237 17.61 14.33 11.72
CA PHE A 237 16.68 13.28 12.15
C PHE A 237 15.76 12.84 11.00
N ASN A 238 15.17 13.79 10.28
CA ASN A 238 14.35 13.56 9.10
C ASN A 238 15.06 12.71 8.04
N TYR A 239 16.33 12.99 7.78
CA TYR A 239 17.15 12.21 6.84
C TYR A 239 17.30 10.75 7.28
N VAL A 240 17.69 10.50 8.53
CA VAL A 240 17.94 9.13 9.00
C VAL A 240 16.65 8.35 9.24
N GLU A 241 15.60 9.04 9.65
CA GLU A 241 14.25 8.50 9.84
C GLU A 241 13.66 8.08 8.47
N THR A 242 13.79 8.93 7.43
CA THR A 242 13.43 8.56 6.05
C THR A 242 14.22 7.33 5.56
N CYS A 243 15.49 7.20 5.92
CA CYS A 243 16.26 5.99 5.59
C CYS A 243 15.71 4.76 6.30
N LEU A 244 15.32 4.87 7.57
CA LEU A 244 14.70 3.79 8.33
C LEU A 244 13.35 3.40 7.73
N SER A 245 12.48 4.38 7.45
CA SER A 245 11.13 4.13 6.94
C SER A 245 11.15 3.44 5.59
N LEU A 246 12.02 3.89 4.67
CA LEU A 246 12.21 3.22 3.38
C LEU A 246 12.86 1.84 3.54
N GLN A 247 13.88 1.70 4.40
CA GLN A 247 14.55 0.42 4.61
C GLN A 247 13.61 -0.62 5.24
N PHE A 248 12.70 -0.18 6.10
CA PHE A 248 11.70 -1.04 6.69
C PHE A 248 10.58 -1.30 5.67
N ASN A 249 10.01 -0.29 5.03
CA ASN A 249 8.72 -0.44 4.35
C ASN A 249 8.78 -0.67 2.83
N TYR A 250 9.89 -0.40 2.14
CA TYR A 250 9.98 -0.52 0.68
C TYR A 250 10.21 -1.97 0.20
N GLY A 251 9.27 -2.52 -0.56
CA GLY A 251 9.29 -3.94 -0.94
C GLY A 251 10.09 -4.30 -2.18
N LEU A 252 10.49 -3.33 -3.01
CA LEU A 252 11.20 -3.58 -4.27
C LEU A 252 12.71 -3.30 -4.17
N LYS A 253 13.24 -3.25 -2.94
CA LYS A 253 14.63 -2.85 -2.70
C LYS A 253 15.62 -3.75 -3.45
N ASP A 254 15.42 -5.06 -3.36
CA ASP A 254 16.31 -6.04 -3.97
C ASP A 254 16.14 -6.08 -5.50
N GLU A 255 14.91 -5.95 -6.01
CA GLU A 255 14.60 -5.88 -7.44
C GLU A 255 15.19 -4.63 -8.11
N HIS A 256 15.30 -3.53 -7.35
CA HIS A 256 15.84 -2.26 -7.82
C HIS A 256 17.35 -2.13 -7.55
N ASP A 257 18.01 -3.20 -7.10
CA ASP A 257 19.43 -3.22 -6.75
C ASP A 257 19.82 -2.10 -5.74
N ILE A 258 18.93 -1.77 -4.80
CA ILE A 258 19.16 -0.74 -3.77
C ILE A 258 19.82 -1.40 -2.55
N PRO A 259 21.13 -1.17 -2.28
CA PRO A 259 21.78 -1.81 -1.13
C PRO A 259 21.23 -1.29 0.20
N SER A 260 21.14 0.04 0.30
CA SER A 260 20.49 0.79 1.37
C SER A 260 20.08 2.16 0.84
N PHE A 261 19.10 2.81 1.49
CA PHE A 261 18.67 4.15 1.09
C PHE A 261 19.72 5.22 1.38
N GLY A 262 20.50 5.10 2.47
CA GLY A 262 21.64 5.99 2.70
C GLY A 262 22.67 5.93 1.58
N THR A 263 22.99 4.73 1.08
CA THR A 263 23.88 4.55 -0.08
C THR A 263 23.27 5.11 -1.36
N LEU A 264 21.96 4.90 -1.59
CA LEU A 264 21.27 5.49 -2.74
C LEU A 264 21.40 7.01 -2.72
N PHE A 265 21.17 7.65 -1.57
CA PHE A 265 21.19 9.10 -1.41
C PHE A 265 22.61 9.68 -1.64
N GLU A 266 23.65 8.98 -1.17
CA GLU A 266 25.04 9.35 -1.43
C GLU A 266 25.38 9.24 -2.93
N LEU A 267 25.01 8.12 -3.57
CA LEU A 267 25.33 7.86 -4.98
C LEU A 267 24.60 8.82 -5.94
N THR A 268 23.43 9.32 -5.56
CA THR A 268 22.67 10.31 -6.34
C THR A 268 23.03 11.76 -5.98
N GLY A 269 23.82 11.98 -4.92
CA GLY A 269 24.30 13.30 -4.50
C GLY A 269 23.24 14.20 -3.87
N ILE A 270 22.21 13.61 -3.28
CA ILE A 270 21.07 14.33 -2.66
C ILE A 270 21.17 14.40 -1.13
N ASP A 271 22.16 13.74 -0.54
CA ASP A 271 22.39 13.62 0.90
C ASP A 271 22.40 14.97 1.62
N GLN A 272 23.05 15.97 1.03
CA GLN A 272 23.08 17.33 1.58
C GLN A 272 21.72 18.03 1.48
N ALA A 273 21.04 17.91 0.35
CA ALA A 273 19.74 18.56 0.12
C ALA A 273 18.66 17.98 1.04
N MET A 274 18.64 16.66 1.25
CA MET A 274 17.74 16.00 2.21
C MET A 274 17.94 16.50 3.66
N GLN A 275 19.17 16.89 4.01
CA GLN A 275 19.55 17.44 5.32
C GLN A 275 19.51 18.98 5.37
N SER A 276 18.99 19.67 4.35
CA SER A 276 18.94 21.14 4.34
C SER A 276 17.99 21.69 5.41
N THR A 277 18.34 22.79 6.08
CA THR A 277 17.38 23.46 6.98
C THR A 277 16.24 24.15 6.20
N ASP A 278 16.43 24.38 4.89
CA ASP A 278 15.36 24.75 3.97
C ASP A 278 14.47 23.54 3.68
N ALA A 279 13.25 23.55 4.22
CA ALA A 279 12.30 22.46 4.07
C ALA A 279 11.91 22.21 2.60
N LEU A 280 11.83 23.26 1.77
CA LEU A 280 11.48 23.08 0.36
C LEU A 280 12.61 22.38 -0.39
N GLU A 281 13.88 22.72 -0.11
CA GLU A 281 15.03 22.02 -0.70
C GLU A 281 15.02 20.53 -0.34
N ALA A 282 14.74 20.20 0.92
CA ALA A 282 14.63 18.82 1.37
C ALA A 282 13.44 18.07 0.76
N ASN A 283 12.29 18.73 0.60
CA ASN A 283 11.12 18.18 -0.07
C ASN A 283 11.38 17.89 -1.55
N VAL A 284 12.09 18.78 -2.24
CA VAL A 284 12.51 18.55 -3.63
C VAL A 284 13.44 17.34 -3.71
N ALA A 285 14.43 17.23 -2.82
CA ALA A 285 15.36 16.11 -2.78
C ALA A 285 14.63 14.77 -2.53
N LEU A 286 13.67 14.77 -1.62
CA LEU A 286 12.84 13.62 -1.32
C LEU A 286 11.95 13.24 -2.51
N ARG A 287 11.31 14.21 -3.17
CA ARG A 287 10.55 13.96 -4.40
C ARG A 287 11.43 13.38 -5.51
N ASP A 288 12.66 13.86 -5.65
CA ASP A 288 13.63 13.33 -6.62
C ASP A 288 13.98 11.86 -6.34
N VAL A 289 14.06 11.43 -5.07
CA VAL A 289 14.19 10.01 -4.70
C VAL A 289 12.96 9.24 -5.11
N ILE A 290 11.81 9.62 -4.52
CA ILE A 290 10.59 8.81 -4.55
C ILE A 290 10.08 8.67 -5.97
N ASN A 291 10.02 9.76 -6.73
CA ASN A 291 9.54 9.74 -8.10
C ASN A 291 10.65 9.42 -9.11
N GLY A 292 11.88 9.88 -8.87
CA GLY A 292 12.93 9.89 -9.88
C GLY A 292 13.89 8.70 -9.78
N TYR A 293 14.65 8.63 -8.70
CA TYR A 293 15.75 7.67 -8.56
C TYR A 293 15.30 6.25 -8.25
N ILE A 294 14.18 6.08 -7.56
CA ILE A 294 13.55 4.77 -7.38
C ILE A 294 12.89 4.31 -8.70
N ASP A 295 12.37 5.26 -9.49
CA ASP A 295 11.67 5.06 -10.78
C ASP A 295 10.55 4.01 -10.76
N ASP A 296 9.86 3.93 -9.62
CA ASP A 296 8.71 3.08 -9.33
C ASP A 296 7.40 3.86 -9.52
N LEU A 297 6.42 3.24 -10.19
CA LEU A 297 5.11 3.84 -10.49
C LEU A 297 4.15 3.86 -9.28
N HIS A 298 4.37 3.05 -8.26
CA HIS A 298 3.60 3.08 -7.01
C HIS A 298 4.15 4.07 -5.98
N SER A 299 5.36 4.57 -6.20
CA SER A 299 6.05 5.51 -5.32
C SER A 299 5.84 6.95 -5.80
N ASN A 300 5.27 7.80 -4.95
CA ASN A 300 5.00 9.19 -5.31
C ASN A 300 5.02 10.13 -4.09
N PHE A 301 5.65 11.28 -4.25
CA PHE A 301 5.54 12.41 -3.32
C PHE A 301 4.18 13.10 -3.45
N VAL A 302 3.51 13.36 -2.33
CA VAL A 302 2.14 13.89 -2.32
C VAL A 302 2.10 15.34 -1.82
N PHE A 303 2.56 15.58 -0.59
CA PHE A 303 2.46 16.91 0.04
C PHE A 303 3.76 17.37 0.69
N ALA A 304 4.01 18.68 0.57
CA ALA A 304 5.12 19.37 1.21
C ALA A 304 5.00 19.35 2.74
N SER A 305 6.14 19.45 3.40
CA SER A 305 6.18 19.68 4.84
C SER A 305 5.50 21.01 5.20
N PRO A 306 4.80 21.10 6.34
CA PRO A 306 4.28 22.38 6.85
C PRO A 306 5.38 23.43 7.08
N TYR A 307 6.64 23.01 7.25
CA TYR A 307 7.80 23.92 7.32
C TYR A 307 8.05 24.64 5.97
N ALA A 308 7.69 24.02 4.84
CA ALA A 308 7.74 24.64 3.50
C ALA A 308 6.42 25.37 3.15
N GLY A 309 5.34 25.09 3.87
CA GLY A 309 3.99 25.60 3.62
C GLY A 309 3.20 24.78 2.60
N ASP A 310 1.95 25.19 2.34
CA ASP A 310 1.10 24.56 1.32
C ASP A 310 1.55 24.97 -0.10
N VAL A 311 2.62 24.34 -0.57
CA VAL A 311 3.27 24.64 -1.85
C VAL A 311 3.44 23.40 -2.71
N ALA A 312 3.40 23.59 -4.03
CA ALA A 312 3.79 22.55 -4.98
C ALA A 312 5.32 22.39 -5.00
N VAL A 313 5.80 21.14 -4.96
CA VAL A 313 7.23 20.81 -4.90
C VAL A 313 7.70 20.33 -6.27
N GLU A 314 8.30 21.17 -7.10
CA GLU A 314 8.74 20.74 -8.45
C GLU A 314 10.00 19.84 -8.38
N PRO A 315 10.04 18.68 -9.08
CA PRO A 315 11.20 17.79 -9.05
C PRO A 315 12.30 18.27 -9.99
N ASN A 316 13.56 17.94 -9.67
CA ASN A 316 14.69 18.07 -10.60
C ASN A 316 14.86 16.83 -11.49
N VAL A 317 14.33 15.68 -11.05
CA VAL A 317 14.46 14.39 -11.73
C VAL A 317 13.11 13.93 -12.28
N GLN A 318 13.09 13.45 -13.52
CA GLN A 318 11.89 12.89 -14.14
C GLN A 318 11.92 11.37 -14.13
N SER A 319 10.83 10.73 -13.69
CA SER A 319 10.61 9.29 -13.81
C SER A 319 10.54 8.86 -15.29
N LEU A 320 11.35 7.88 -15.68
CA LEU A 320 11.25 7.29 -17.02
C LEU A 320 10.04 6.36 -17.11
N SER A 321 9.75 5.60 -16.05
CA SER A 321 8.60 4.71 -15.97
C SER A 321 7.29 5.48 -16.12
N THR A 322 7.12 6.57 -15.36
CA THR A 322 5.93 7.45 -15.43
C THR A 322 5.77 8.06 -16.82
N ASN A 323 6.84 8.61 -17.38
CA ASN A 323 6.82 9.19 -18.73
C ASN A 323 6.40 8.16 -19.80
N ARG A 324 6.86 6.91 -19.69
CA ARG A 324 6.46 5.83 -20.59
C ARG A 324 4.98 5.51 -20.42
N LEU A 325 4.51 5.28 -19.19
CA LEU A 325 3.12 4.98 -18.89
C LEU A 325 2.18 6.05 -19.46
N ILE A 326 2.46 7.34 -19.17
CA ILE A 326 1.71 8.48 -19.70
C ILE A 326 1.71 8.47 -21.23
N GLY A 327 2.87 8.26 -21.85
CA GLY A 327 2.99 8.22 -23.30
C GLY A 327 2.20 7.08 -23.94
N HIS A 328 2.15 5.89 -23.32
CA HIS A 328 1.31 4.78 -23.76
C HIS A 328 -0.17 5.10 -23.59
N GLY A 329 -0.57 5.62 -22.42
CA GLY A 329 -1.95 6.01 -22.11
C GLY A 329 -2.49 7.06 -23.08
N GLN A 330 -1.72 8.12 -23.35
CA GLN A 330 -2.11 9.17 -24.29
C GLN A 330 -2.37 8.63 -25.71
N ARG A 331 -1.52 7.73 -26.20
CA ARG A 331 -1.69 7.13 -27.54
C ARG A 331 -2.93 6.25 -27.59
N LEU A 332 -3.08 5.33 -26.64
CA LEU A 332 -4.21 4.41 -26.61
C LEU A 332 -5.54 5.14 -26.39
N MET A 333 -5.59 6.14 -25.50
CA MET A 333 -6.78 6.97 -25.31
C MET A 333 -7.15 7.78 -26.54
N ALA A 334 -6.16 8.28 -27.31
CA ALA A 334 -6.44 8.99 -28.56
C ALA A 334 -7.15 8.07 -29.56
N VAL A 335 -6.66 6.86 -29.74
CA VAL A 335 -7.29 5.86 -30.63
C VAL A 335 -8.66 5.42 -30.10
N ALA A 336 -8.79 5.15 -28.79
CA ALA A 336 -10.07 4.78 -28.19
C ALA A 336 -11.16 5.83 -28.47
N ARG A 337 -10.84 7.12 -28.45
CA ARG A 337 -11.78 8.21 -28.77
C ARG A 337 -12.23 8.24 -30.23
N GLU A 338 -11.45 7.69 -31.15
CA GLU A 338 -11.85 7.57 -32.57
C GLU A 338 -12.93 6.49 -32.75
N TYR A 339 -12.82 5.38 -32.02
CA TYR A 339 -13.78 4.27 -32.06
C TYR A 339 -14.99 4.49 -31.14
N PHE A 340 -14.80 5.20 -30.03
CA PHE A 340 -15.82 5.47 -29.02
C PHE A 340 -15.95 6.99 -28.75
N PRO A 341 -16.46 7.77 -29.71
CA PRO A 341 -16.55 9.24 -29.58
C PRO A 341 -17.46 9.70 -28.43
N ASP A 342 -18.43 8.86 -28.05
CA ASP A 342 -19.37 9.11 -26.93
C ASP A 342 -18.90 8.47 -25.61
N GLY A 343 -17.67 7.94 -25.58
CA GLY A 343 -17.14 7.18 -24.46
C GLY A 343 -17.32 5.67 -24.61
N MET A 344 -16.37 4.92 -24.04
CA MET A 344 -16.39 3.47 -24.03
C MET A 344 -17.43 2.99 -23.01
N ARG A 345 -18.37 2.15 -23.43
CA ARG A 345 -19.40 1.61 -22.55
C ARG A 345 -18.80 0.53 -21.64
N PHE A 346 -19.28 0.46 -20.41
CA PHE A 346 -18.87 -0.60 -19.48
C PHE A 346 -19.24 -2.00 -20.00
N TYR A 347 -20.33 -2.11 -20.76
CA TYR A 347 -20.78 -3.36 -21.38
C TYR A 347 -21.17 -3.16 -22.85
N GLN A 348 -20.69 -4.03 -23.73
CA GLN A 348 -21.05 -4.05 -25.15
C GLN A 348 -21.11 -5.48 -25.69
N GLU A 349 -22.14 -5.81 -26.46
CA GLU A 349 -22.23 -7.08 -27.20
C GLU A 349 -21.97 -6.86 -28.69
N ILE A 350 -21.05 -7.64 -29.26
CA ILE A 350 -20.82 -7.74 -30.70
C ILE A 350 -20.98 -9.22 -31.08
N GLY A 351 -22.11 -9.57 -31.70
CA GLY A 351 -22.41 -10.96 -32.06
C GLY A 351 -22.52 -11.87 -30.82
N ASN A 352 -21.66 -12.89 -30.75
CA ASN A 352 -21.56 -13.84 -29.63
C ASN A 352 -20.51 -13.42 -28.57
N THR A 353 -20.01 -12.19 -28.62
CA THR A 353 -18.92 -11.71 -27.75
C THR A 353 -19.37 -10.52 -26.90
N ALA A 354 -19.21 -10.65 -25.59
CA ALA A 354 -19.40 -9.55 -24.64
C ALA A 354 -18.07 -8.89 -24.30
N TYR A 355 -18.03 -7.56 -24.32
CA TYR A 355 -16.91 -6.73 -23.90
C TYR A 355 -17.27 -6.00 -22.61
N ILE A 356 -16.44 -6.15 -21.58
CA ILE A 356 -16.54 -5.44 -20.31
C ILE A 356 -15.32 -4.51 -20.22
N SER A 357 -15.53 -3.21 -20.10
CA SER A 357 -14.44 -2.23 -20.21
C SER A 357 -14.46 -1.19 -19.10
N PHE A 358 -13.37 -1.04 -18.36
CA PHE A 358 -13.20 -0.01 -17.34
C PHE A 358 -11.71 0.33 -17.15
N SER A 359 -11.41 1.58 -16.79
CA SER A 359 -10.03 2.11 -16.71
C SER A 359 -9.45 2.15 -15.29
N SER A 360 -10.20 1.71 -14.29
CA SER A 360 -9.72 1.58 -12.91
C SER A 360 -10.59 0.57 -12.16
N PHE A 361 -9.99 -0.14 -11.21
CA PHE A 361 -10.72 -0.96 -10.24
C PHE A 361 -11.24 -0.06 -9.13
N THR A 362 -12.55 -0.06 -8.91
CA THR A 362 -13.19 0.76 -7.88
C THR A 362 -14.23 -0.07 -7.15
N ALA A 363 -14.26 0.04 -5.83
CA ALA A 363 -15.28 -0.52 -4.95
C ALA A 363 -15.78 0.58 -4.02
N ASP A 364 -17.09 0.74 -3.95
CA ASP A 364 -17.74 1.62 -2.96
C ASP A 364 -18.75 0.76 -2.18
N TYR A 365 -18.47 0.57 -0.89
CA TYR A 365 -19.28 -0.31 -0.04
C TYR A 365 -20.57 0.35 0.46
N ASP A 366 -20.75 1.65 0.24
CA ASP A 366 -22.02 2.33 0.53
C ASP A 366 -23.10 2.04 -0.55
N ASN A 367 -22.70 1.38 -1.65
CA ASN A 367 -23.59 1.04 -2.74
C ASN A 367 -24.53 -0.14 -2.41
N ASP A 368 -25.82 0.01 -2.78
CA ASP A 368 -26.81 -1.08 -2.73
C ASP A 368 -26.73 -1.96 -3.99
N TYR A 369 -25.73 -2.84 -4.03
CA TYR A 369 -25.49 -3.75 -5.16
C TYR A 369 -26.68 -4.69 -5.44
N TYR A 370 -27.33 -5.19 -4.38
CA TYR A 370 -28.45 -6.12 -4.50
C TYR A 370 -29.70 -5.42 -5.03
N GLY A 371 -30.03 -4.23 -4.54
CA GLY A 371 -31.12 -3.42 -5.07
C GLY A 371 -30.89 -2.98 -6.51
N ALA A 372 -29.64 -2.70 -6.90
CA ALA A 372 -29.29 -2.38 -8.29
C ALA A 372 -29.58 -3.54 -9.25
N LEU A 373 -29.23 -4.77 -8.88
CA LEU A 373 -29.58 -5.98 -9.67
C LEU A 373 -31.09 -6.11 -9.89
N GLU A 374 -31.91 -5.88 -8.86
CA GLU A 374 -33.37 -5.93 -8.97
C GLU A 374 -33.92 -4.86 -9.94
N SER A 375 -33.30 -3.67 -9.94
CA SER A 375 -33.70 -2.55 -10.80
C SER A 375 -33.24 -2.70 -12.26
N GLY A 376 -32.18 -3.48 -12.49
CA GLY A 376 -31.53 -3.62 -13.80
C GLY A 376 -30.66 -2.43 -14.21
N GLU A 377 -30.43 -1.46 -13.32
CA GLU A 377 -29.56 -0.32 -13.56
C GLU A 377 -28.13 -0.61 -13.06
N PRO A 378 -27.08 -0.34 -13.84
CA PRO A 378 -25.71 -0.59 -13.41
C PRO A 378 -25.24 0.46 -12.40
N ILE A 379 -24.58 0.01 -11.34
CA ILE A 379 -23.73 0.85 -10.51
C ILE A 379 -22.40 1.06 -11.25
N ALA A 380 -21.88 2.28 -11.21
CA ALA A 380 -20.76 2.72 -12.04
C ALA A 380 -19.37 2.42 -11.44
N ASP A 381 -19.29 1.52 -10.46
CA ASP A 381 -18.05 0.96 -9.96
C ASP A 381 -17.81 -0.46 -10.52
N THR A 382 -16.68 -1.08 -10.18
CA THR A 382 -16.29 -2.33 -10.83
C THR A 382 -17.18 -3.51 -10.41
N ILE A 383 -17.55 -3.59 -9.13
CA ILE A 383 -18.43 -4.65 -8.60
C ILE A 383 -19.80 -4.56 -9.30
N GLY A 384 -20.40 -3.37 -9.33
CA GLY A 384 -21.67 -3.11 -10.00
C GLY A 384 -21.64 -3.41 -11.51
N ILE A 385 -20.57 -3.00 -12.19
CA ILE A 385 -20.36 -3.31 -13.61
C ILE A 385 -20.32 -4.82 -13.85
N ILE A 386 -19.65 -5.58 -12.99
CA ILE A 386 -19.52 -7.04 -13.11
C ILE A 386 -20.86 -7.72 -12.87
N MET A 387 -21.60 -7.34 -11.81
CA MET A 387 -22.92 -7.89 -11.52
C MET A 387 -23.89 -7.62 -12.67
N TYR A 388 -23.90 -6.40 -13.21
CA TYR A 388 -24.69 -6.06 -14.40
C TYR A 388 -24.26 -6.89 -15.62
N ALA A 389 -22.95 -6.99 -15.91
CA ALA A 389 -22.44 -7.75 -17.04
C ALA A 389 -22.79 -9.24 -16.91
N HIS A 390 -22.68 -9.80 -15.71
CA HIS A 390 -23.08 -11.17 -15.41
C HIS A 390 -24.55 -11.38 -15.77
N ALA A 391 -25.46 -10.55 -15.24
CA ALA A 391 -26.90 -10.64 -15.51
C ALA A 391 -27.23 -10.53 -17.01
N GLN A 392 -26.50 -9.68 -17.75
CA GLN A 392 -26.65 -9.63 -19.20
C GLN A 392 -26.15 -10.93 -19.86
N ILE A 393 -24.94 -11.40 -19.54
CA ILE A 393 -24.33 -12.57 -20.16
C ILE A 393 -25.12 -13.85 -19.90
N THR A 394 -25.69 -14.02 -18.70
CA THR A 394 -26.40 -15.24 -18.28
C THR A 394 -27.91 -15.19 -18.50
N ARG A 395 -28.43 -14.10 -19.08
CA ARG A 395 -29.86 -13.96 -19.39
C ARG A 395 -30.38 -15.10 -20.26
N GLU A 396 -31.68 -15.38 -20.14
CA GLU A 396 -32.34 -16.38 -20.96
C GLU A 396 -32.14 -16.10 -22.46
N ASN A 397 -31.70 -17.11 -23.21
CA ASN A 397 -31.39 -17.02 -24.65
C ASN A 397 -30.24 -16.05 -25.01
N SER A 398 -29.33 -15.78 -24.08
CA SER A 398 -28.08 -15.07 -24.37
C SER A 398 -27.31 -15.74 -25.52
N PRO A 399 -26.85 -15.00 -26.54
CA PRO A 399 -26.01 -15.55 -27.61
C PRO A 399 -24.52 -15.60 -27.24
N ILE A 400 -24.15 -15.21 -26.01
CA ILE A 400 -22.77 -14.98 -25.63
C ILE A 400 -22.03 -16.30 -25.40
N GLU A 401 -20.92 -16.45 -26.10
CA GLU A 401 -19.99 -17.58 -26.00
C GLU A 401 -18.59 -17.11 -25.58
N ASN A 402 -18.25 -15.85 -25.87
CA ASN A 402 -16.96 -15.24 -25.56
C ASN A 402 -17.13 -14.01 -24.67
N VAL A 403 -16.25 -13.86 -23.68
CA VAL A 403 -16.18 -12.69 -22.81
C VAL A 403 -14.79 -12.09 -22.85
N VAL A 404 -14.71 -10.79 -23.13
CA VAL A 404 -13.49 -10.00 -23.18
C VAL A 404 -13.51 -8.97 -22.05
N LEU A 405 -12.61 -9.12 -21.09
CA LEU A 405 -12.32 -8.08 -20.11
C LEU A 405 -11.29 -7.11 -20.69
N ASP A 406 -11.66 -5.85 -20.89
CA ASP A 406 -10.77 -4.84 -21.44
C ASP A 406 -10.10 -4.01 -20.34
N LEU A 407 -8.85 -4.38 -20.03
CA LEU A 407 -7.98 -3.68 -19.10
C LEU A 407 -6.89 -2.87 -19.82
N SER A 408 -7.04 -2.61 -21.13
CA SER A 408 -6.00 -1.97 -21.95
C SER A 408 -5.69 -0.52 -21.56
N LEU A 409 -6.60 0.14 -20.85
CA LEU A 409 -6.44 1.48 -20.27
C LEU A 409 -6.52 1.49 -18.73
N ASN A 410 -6.44 0.31 -18.08
CA ASN A 410 -6.65 0.18 -16.65
C ASN A 410 -5.36 0.39 -15.85
N THR A 411 -5.30 1.41 -15.00
CA THR A 411 -4.10 1.73 -14.21
C THR A 411 -4.10 1.15 -12.79
N GLY A 412 -5.05 0.26 -12.47
CA GLY A 412 -5.23 -0.35 -11.16
C GLY A 412 -6.35 0.29 -10.36
N GLY A 413 -6.25 0.20 -9.03
CA GLY A 413 -7.25 0.66 -8.07
C GLY A 413 -7.45 -0.37 -6.96
N ASP A 414 -8.68 -0.53 -6.49
CA ASP A 414 -8.98 -1.30 -5.27
C ASP A 414 -8.72 -2.81 -5.47
N ALA A 415 -8.05 -3.42 -4.49
CA ALA A 415 -7.75 -4.85 -4.52
C ALA A 415 -9.03 -5.70 -4.44
N ASP A 416 -10.02 -5.25 -3.69
CA ASP A 416 -11.28 -5.97 -3.48
C ASP A 416 -12.05 -6.11 -4.80
N ALA A 417 -12.15 -5.03 -5.59
CA ALA A 417 -12.72 -5.05 -6.93
C ALA A 417 -11.94 -5.98 -7.88
N ALA A 418 -10.61 -6.04 -7.76
CA ALA A 418 -9.79 -6.96 -8.53
C ALA A 418 -10.03 -8.43 -8.14
N ILE A 419 -10.08 -8.74 -6.85
CA ILE A 419 -10.43 -10.06 -6.31
C ILE A 419 -11.80 -10.49 -6.83
N TYR A 420 -12.80 -9.61 -6.75
CA TYR A 420 -14.15 -9.84 -7.24
C TYR A 420 -14.18 -10.16 -8.73
N THR A 421 -13.44 -9.39 -9.53
CA THR A 421 -13.28 -9.63 -10.97
C THR A 421 -12.67 -10.99 -11.26
N ILE A 422 -11.59 -11.35 -10.56
CA ILE A 422 -10.90 -12.62 -10.76
C ILE A 422 -11.82 -13.79 -10.42
N ALA A 423 -12.47 -13.73 -9.26
CA ALA A 423 -13.36 -14.79 -8.79
C ALA A 423 -14.55 -14.99 -9.74
N TRP A 424 -15.18 -13.91 -10.22
CA TRP A 424 -16.21 -14.01 -11.26
C TRP A 424 -15.69 -14.67 -12.55
N PHE A 425 -14.50 -14.28 -13.01
CA PHE A 425 -13.96 -14.76 -14.29
C PHE A 425 -13.46 -16.21 -14.21
N LEU A 426 -12.92 -16.64 -13.07
CA LEU A 426 -12.29 -17.96 -12.89
C LEU A 426 -13.13 -18.96 -12.08
N GLY A 427 -14.12 -18.49 -11.32
CA GLY A 427 -14.91 -19.25 -10.34
C GLY A 427 -14.42 -19.05 -8.91
N GLU A 428 -13.14 -18.73 -8.73
CA GLU A 428 -12.52 -18.42 -7.46
C GLU A 428 -11.27 -17.55 -7.70
N CYS A 429 -10.84 -16.80 -6.68
CA CYS A 429 -9.62 -16.03 -6.72
C CYS A 429 -8.61 -16.60 -5.72
N ASP A 430 -7.53 -17.20 -6.22
CA ASP A 430 -6.37 -17.55 -5.40
C ASP A 430 -5.38 -16.38 -5.40
N LEU A 431 -5.55 -15.47 -4.46
CA LEU A 431 -4.64 -14.35 -4.29
C LEU A 431 -3.41 -14.80 -3.52
N THR A 432 -2.23 -14.44 -4.02
CA THR A 432 -0.96 -14.81 -3.37
C THR A 432 -0.12 -13.58 -3.08
N LEU A 433 0.39 -13.49 -1.86
CA LEU A 433 1.23 -12.40 -1.39
C LEU A 433 2.53 -12.91 -0.78
N GLU A 434 3.57 -12.09 -0.89
CA GLU A 434 4.84 -12.23 -0.19
C GLU A 434 5.18 -10.92 0.52
N ASP A 435 5.52 -11.00 1.80
CA ASP A 435 6.20 -9.90 2.48
C ASP A 435 7.69 -9.94 2.09
N ALA A 436 8.15 -8.94 1.36
CA ALA A 436 9.52 -8.83 0.85
C ALA A 436 10.59 -8.78 1.95
N ILE A 437 10.22 -8.35 3.15
CA ILE A 437 11.14 -8.06 4.25
C ILE A 437 11.24 -9.27 5.19
N THR A 438 10.10 -9.87 5.54
CA THR A 438 10.07 -11.05 6.41
C THR A 438 10.19 -12.36 5.63
N GLY A 439 9.87 -12.36 4.33
CA GLY A 439 9.73 -13.57 3.51
C GLY A 439 8.49 -14.41 3.83
N ALA A 440 7.55 -13.85 4.63
CA ALA A 440 6.24 -14.44 4.86
C ALA A 440 5.47 -14.56 3.56
N ARG A 441 4.64 -15.59 3.45
CA ARG A 441 3.84 -15.85 2.24
C ARG A 441 2.43 -16.29 2.61
N SER A 442 1.44 -15.78 1.89
CA SER A 442 0.06 -16.22 2.00
C SER A 442 -0.50 -16.57 0.64
N SER A 443 -1.45 -17.48 0.63
CA SER A 443 -2.38 -17.68 -0.47
C SER A 443 -3.77 -17.75 0.12
N THR A 444 -4.62 -16.80 -0.24
CA THR A 444 -6.00 -16.70 0.21
C THR A 444 -6.92 -16.97 -0.96
N ASN A 445 -7.81 -17.93 -0.79
CA ASN A 445 -8.87 -18.24 -1.75
C ASN A 445 -10.11 -17.41 -1.43
N TYR A 446 -10.70 -16.79 -2.45
CA TYR A 446 -11.94 -16.03 -2.33
C TYR A 446 -12.97 -16.51 -3.36
N ARG A 447 -14.23 -16.55 -2.92
CA ARG A 447 -15.43 -16.63 -3.75
C ARG A 447 -16.24 -15.36 -3.58
N VAL A 448 -17.12 -15.09 -4.52
CA VAL A 448 -17.94 -13.88 -4.54
C VAL A 448 -19.37 -14.20 -4.95
N ASP A 449 -20.32 -13.41 -4.44
CA ASP A 449 -21.72 -13.46 -4.86
C ASP A 449 -21.93 -12.41 -5.96
N VAL A 450 -22.17 -12.86 -7.19
CA VAL A 450 -22.33 -12.02 -8.38
C VAL A 450 -23.77 -11.96 -8.85
N ASN A 451 -24.54 -13.02 -8.60
CA ASN A 451 -25.94 -13.09 -9.00
C ASN A 451 -26.89 -12.49 -7.95
N GLY A 452 -26.39 -12.18 -6.74
CA GLY A 452 -27.10 -11.52 -5.66
C GLY A 452 -28.00 -12.42 -4.82
N ASP A 453 -27.84 -13.75 -4.89
CA ASP A 453 -28.68 -14.72 -4.18
C ASP A 453 -28.10 -15.18 -2.82
N ARG A 454 -26.90 -14.69 -2.47
CA ARG A 454 -26.12 -15.04 -1.27
C ARG A 454 -25.70 -16.51 -1.21
N VAL A 455 -25.61 -17.18 -2.36
CA VAL A 455 -25.14 -18.55 -2.51
C VAL A 455 -23.88 -18.59 -3.38
N PHE A 456 -22.72 -18.71 -2.74
CA PHE A 456 -21.41 -18.73 -3.38
C PHE A 456 -21.15 -20.05 -4.13
N ASP A 457 -21.59 -20.14 -5.39
CA ASP A 457 -21.53 -21.35 -6.21
C ASP A 457 -21.11 -21.10 -7.68
N GLU A 458 -21.19 -22.13 -8.54
CA GLU A 458 -20.78 -22.01 -9.95
C GLU A 458 -21.62 -21.01 -10.76
N ASN A 459 -22.80 -20.61 -10.27
CA ASN A 459 -23.67 -19.62 -10.92
C ASN A 459 -23.16 -18.19 -10.71
N ASP A 460 -22.16 -17.96 -9.85
CA ASP A 460 -21.48 -16.67 -9.70
C ASP A 460 -20.37 -16.45 -10.71
N SER A 461 -20.19 -17.38 -11.65
CA SER A 461 -19.06 -17.35 -12.57
C SER A 461 -19.43 -17.55 -14.03
N ILE A 462 -18.59 -16.97 -14.89
CA ILE A 462 -18.60 -17.22 -16.34
C ILE A 462 -17.51 -18.21 -16.78
N ALA A 463 -16.94 -19.00 -15.86
CA ALA A 463 -15.82 -19.89 -16.15
C ALA A 463 -16.09 -20.94 -17.24
N HIS A 464 -17.36 -21.20 -17.54
CA HIS A 464 -17.81 -22.09 -18.61
C HIS A 464 -17.75 -21.48 -20.02
N LEU A 465 -17.51 -20.17 -20.16
CA LEU A 465 -17.37 -19.45 -21.43
C LEU A 465 -15.91 -19.34 -21.89
N ASN A 466 -15.72 -18.95 -23.15
CA ASN A 466 -14.39 -18.58 -23.65
C ASN A 466 -14.01 -17.20 -23.09
N ARG A 467 -12.84 -17.12 -22.48
CA ARG A 467 -12.43 -15.98 -21.65
C ARG A 467 -11.16 -15.34 -22.18
N TYR A 468 -11.23 -14.03 -22.40
CA TYR A 468 -10.13 -13.22 -22.93
C TYR A 468 -9.92 -11.97 -22.07
N CYS A 469 -8.69 -11.49 -22.00
CA CYS A 469 -8.37 -10.22 -21.34
C CYS A 469 -7.47 -9.37 -22.25
N LEU A 470 -7.91 -8.15 -22.57
CA LEU A 470 -7.08 -7.18 -23.31
C LEU A 470 -6.15 -6.46 -22.34
N VAL A 471 -4.87 -6.46 -22.66
CA VAL A 471 -3.80 -5.88 -21.84
C VAL A 471 -2.87 -4.99 -22.65
N SER A 472 -2.33 -3.96 -22.03
CA SER A 472 -1.37 -3.05 -22.67
C SER A 472 -0.31 -2.58 -21.68
N PRO A 473 0.73 -1.84 -22.11
CA PRO A 473 1.69 -1.25 -21.18
C PRO A 473 1.09 -0.25 -20.18
N VAL A 474 -0.20 0.10 -20.32
CA VAL A 474 -0.96 0.92 -19.36
C VAL A 474 -1.57 0.08 -18.23
N SER A 475 -1.80 -1.22 -18.48
CA SER A 475 -2.32 -2.18 -17.51
C SER A 475 -1.36 -2.32 -16.33
N PHE A 476 -1.60 -1.62 -15.22
CA PHE A 476 -0.66 -1.48 -14.09
C PHE A 476 -1.35 -1.73 -12.75
N SER A 477 -0.60 -2.09 -11.68
CA SER A 477 -1.14 -2.33 -10.33
C SER A 477 -2.21 -3.44 -10.34
N CYS A 478 -3.43 -3.23 -9.85
CA CYS A 478 -4.53 -4.19 -10.01
C CYS A 478 -4.84 -4.52 -11.49
N GLY A 479 -4.61 -3.57 -12.40
CA GLY A 479 -4.63 -3.78 -13.86
C GLY A 479 -3.55 -4.73 -14.37
N ASN A 480 -2.52 -4.99 -13.58
CA ASN A 480 -1.50 -6.02 -13.82
C ASN A 480 -1.75 -7.30 -13.00
N LEU A 481 -2.25 -7.18 -11.77
CA LEU A 481 -2.60 -8.32 -10.91
C LEU A 481 -3.58 -9.27 -11.59
N VAL A 482 -4.71 -8.74 -12.07
CA VAL A 482 -5.76 -9.54 -12.71
C VAL A 482 -5.23 -10.34 -13.90
N PRO A 483 -4.56 -9.73 -14.90
CA PRO A 483 -4.00 -10.50 -16.00
C PRO A 483 -2.86 -11.44 -15.58
N ALA A 484 -2.11 -11.14 -14.52
CA ALA A 484 -1.09 -12.06 -14.01
C ALA A 484 -1.70 -13.36 -13.45
N ILE A 485 -2.78 -13.23 -12.67
CA ILE A 485 -3.50 -14.41 -12.15
C ILE A 485 -4.14 -15.18 -13.30
N PHE A 486 -4.81 -14.49 -14.24
CA PHE A 486 -5.35 -15.09 -15.45
C PHE A 486 -4.31 -15.88 -16.24
N LYS A 487 -3.12 -15.31 -16.44
CA LYS A 487 -2.00 -16.01 -17.10
C LYS A 487 -1.57 -17.26 -16.35
N SER A 488 -1.39 -17.15 -15.03
CA SER A 488 -0.95 -18.26 -14.18
C SER A 488 -1.95 -19.41 -14.14
N SER A 489 -3.25 -19.11 -14.27
CA SER A 489 -4.33 -20.10 -14.27
C SER A 489 -4.34 -20.97 -15.54
N ASN A 490 -3.77 -20.49 -16.66
CA ASN A 490 -3.92 -21.05 -18.00
C ASN A 490 -5.38 -21.22 -18.48
N GLN A 491 -6.33 -20.45 -17.91
CA GLN A 491 -7.75 -20.52 -18.25
C GLN A 491 -8.26 -19.35 -19.12
N VAL A 492 -7.45 -18.30 -19.26
CA VAL A 492 -7.82 -17.06 -19.93
C VAL A 492 -6.74 -16.72 -20.95
N THR A 493 -7.15 -16.31 -22.15
CA THR A 493 -6.20 -15.87 -23.19
C THR A 493 -5.96 -14.38 -23.08
N LEU A 494 -4.71 -13.98 -22.80
CA LEU A 494 -4.32 -12.57 -22.81
C LEU A 494 -4.04 -12.09 -24.23
N LEU A 495 -4.71 -11.01 -24.62
CA LEU A 495 -4.58 -10.37 -25.93
C LEU A 495 -3.95 -8.98 -25.73
N GLY A 496 -2.93 -8.61 -26.51
CA GLY A 496 -2.41 -7.25 -26.46
C GLY A 496 -0.90 -7.14 -26.43
N ARG A 497 -0.38 -6.38 -25.47
CA ARG A 497 1.06 -6.14 -25.22
C ARG A 497 1.34 -6.33 -23.74
N GLN A 498 2.63 -6.48 -23.39
CA GLN A 498 3.04 -6.66 -22.00
C GLN A 498 2.48 -5.56 -21.11
N THR A 499 1.95 -5.95 -19.95
CA THR A 499 1.40 -5.05 -18.94
C THR A 499 2.49 -4.13 -18.37
N GLY A 500 2.09 -3.02 -17.75
CA GLY A 500 2.99 -2.04 -17.14
C GLY A 500 3.66 -2.51 -15.85
N GLY A 501 3.18 -3.61 -15.24
CA GLY A 501 3.77 -4.16 -14.02
C GLY A 501 3.14 -3.64 -12.74
N GLY A 502 3.95 -3.55 -11.68
CA GLY A 502 3.53 -3.21 -10.33
C GLY A 502 3.04 -4.44 -9.57
N ALA A 503 3.80 -4.85 -8.56
CA ALA A 503 3.45 -5.96 -7.67
C ALA A 503 3.06 -5.52 -6.26
N CYS A 504 3.48 -4.35 -5.79
CA CYS A 504 3.27 -4.00 -4.40
C CYS A 504 1.86 -3.46 -4.14
N ALA A 505 1.29 -3.77 -2.97
CA ALA A 505 0.32 -2.85 -2.38
C ALA A 505 1.02 -1.51 -2.10
N VAL A 506 0.28 -0.42 -2.11
CA VAL A 506 0.86 0.89 -1.82
C VAL A 506 1.00 1.10 -0.32
N GLN A 507 1.96 1.92 0.11
CA GLN A 507 2.18 2.22 1.53
C GLN A 507 2.31 3.73 1.69
N PRO A 508 1.32 4.41 2.30
CA PRO A 508 1.49 5.80 2.70
C PRO A 508 2.51 5.91 3.83
N LEU A 509 3.27 7.01 3.85
CA LEU A 509 4.25 7.35 4.87
C LEU A 509 4.30 8.86 5.06
N VAL A 510 4.82 9.28 6.21
CA VAL A 510 5.05 10.68 6.56
C VAL A 510 6.48 10.83 7.05
N SER A 511 7.18 11.91 6.70
CA SER A 511 8.49 12.19 7.32
C SER A 511 8.36 12.84 8.68
N ALA A 512 9.45 12.82 9.45
CA ALA A 512 9.55 13.55 10.70
C ALA A 512 9.25 15.06 10.60
N ASP A 513 9.48 15.69 9.44
CA ASP A 513 9.11 17.07 9.19
C ASP A 513 7.68 17.27 8.62
N GLY A 514 6.90 16.21 8.44
CA GLY A 514 5.51 16.26 8.00
C GLY A 514 5.30 16.27 6.48
N SER A 515 6.29 15.88 5.67
CA SER A 515 6.06 15.64 4.25
C SER A 515 5.30 14.33 4.06
N ILE A 516 4.34 14.28 3.15
CA ILE A 516 3.48 13.11 2.94
C ILE A 516 3.84 12.47 1.59
N TRP A 517 4.07 11.17 1.59
CA TRP A 517 4.38 10.40 0.37
C TRP A 517 3.83 8.98 0.44
N GLN A 518 3.99 8.27 -0.67
CA GLN A 518 3.63 6.87 -0.80
C GLN A 518 4.78 6.11 -1.45
N ILE A 519 4.91 4.82 -1.10
CA ILE A 519 5.87 3.90 -1.71
C ILE A 519 5.22 2.57 -2.10
N SER A 520 5.93 1.78 -2.92
CA SER A 520 5.69 0.33 -3.00
C SER A 520 5.94 -0.31 -1.63
N SER A 521 4.88 -0.85 -1.02
CA SER A 521 4.97 -1.54 0.27
C SER A 521 5.79 -2.83 0.20
N ARG A 522 6.04 -3.41 1.37
CA ARG A 522 6.59 -4.76 1.51
C ARG A 522 5.66 -5.88 1.06
N LEU A 523 4.35 -5.63 0.93
CA LEU A 523 3.37 -6.64 0.51
C LEU A 523 3.36 -6.75 -1.02
N ARG A 524 4.00 -7.80 -1.54
CA ARG A 524 4.17 -8.07 -2.97
C ARG A 524 3.20 -9.12 -3.46
N LEU A 525 2.33 -8.72 -4.37
CA LEU A 525 1.49 -9.60 -5.17
C LEU A 525 2.39 -10.54 -5.99
N SER A 526 2.06 -11.82 -5.92
CA SER A 526 2.81 -12.88 -6.55
C SER A 526 1.87 -13.85 -7.25
N THR A 527 2.41 -14.64 -8.18
CA THR A 527 1.77 -15.86 -8.67
C THR A 527 2.54 -17.08 -8.15
N VAL A 528 1.84 -18.21 -7.98
CA VAL A 528 2.48 -19.47 -7.57
C VAL A 528 2.53 -20.43 -8.75
N THR A 529 3.72 -20.94 -9.07
CA THR A 529 3.88 -22.03 -10.03
C THR A 529 4.80 -23.09 -9.43
N ASN A 530 4.29 -24.32 -9.30
CA ASN A 530 5.02 -25.46 -8.73
C ASN A 530 5.67 -25.15 -7.36
N GLY A 531 4.95 -24.43 -6.50
CA GLY A 531 5.40 -24.04 -5.15
C GLY A 531 6.38 -22.87 -5.08
N SER A 532 6.80 -22.32 -6.23
CA SER A 532 7.62 -21.11 -6.30
C SER A 532 6.75 -19.88 -6.48
N PHE A 533 7.14 -18.80 -5.81
CA PHE A 533 6.47 -17.50 -5.87
C PHE A 533 7.20 -16.62 -6.89
N TYR A 534 6.43 -15.96 -7.73
CA TYR A 534 6.92 -15.07 -8.77
C TYR A 534 6.24 -13.72 -8.63
N ALA A 535 7.01 -12.69 -8.25
CA ALA A 535 6.54 -11.32 -8.23
C ALA A 535 6.12 -10.89 -9.64
N VAL A 536 5.02 -10.14 -9.73
CA VAL A 536 4.41 -9.73 -11.00
C VAL A 536 4.88 -8.34 -11.46
N ASP A 537 5.92 -7.81 -10.81
CA ASP A 537 6.31 -6.41 -10.89
C ASP A 537 6.76 -5.98 -12.29
N GLN A 538 7.39 -6.88 -13.02
CA GLN A 538 7.87 -6.64 -14.39
C GLN A 538 6.77 -6.69 -15.46
N GLY A 539 5.53 -6.92 -15.05
CA GLY A 539 4.41 -7.13 -15.94
C GLY A 539 4.40 -8.51 -16.59
N VAL A 540 3.32 -8.78 -17.33
CA VAL A 540 2.97 -10.08 -17.88
C VAL A 540 2.78 -9.96 -19.38
N ALA A 541 3.43 -10.87 -20.11
CA ALA A 541 3.35 -10.92 -21.56
C ALA A 541 2.00 -11.52 -22.03
N PRO A 542 1.44 -11.01 -23.14
CA PRO A 542 0.21 -11.55 -23.71
C PRO A 542 0.44 -12.97 -24.27
N ASP A 543 -0.64 -13.73 -24.42
CA ASP A 543 -0.65 -14.97 -25.21
C ASP A 543 -0.66 -14.67 -26.71
N VAL A 544 -1.40 -13.62 -27.09
CA VAL A 544 -1.52 -13.15 -28.47
C VAL A 544 -1.14 -11.68 -28.56
N LEU A 545 -0.16 -11.38 -29.39
CA LEU A 545 0.33 -10.03 -29.62
C LEU A 545 -0.65 -9.21 -30.49
N ILE A 546 -1.06 -8.03 -30.00
CA ILE A 546 -1.73 -6.98 -30.78
C ILE A 546 -0.76 -5.81 -30.93
N ASP A 547 -0.14 -5.72 -32.11
CA ASP A 547 0.91 -4.73 -32.40
C ASP A 547 0.39 -3.32 -32.65
N LYS A 548 -0.82 -3.20 -33.18
CA LYS A 548 -1.42 -1.92 -33.61
C LYS A 548 -2.42 -1.43 -32.58
N ASP A 549 -2.34 -0.14 -32.23
CA ASP A 549 -3.20 0.48 -31.22
C ASP A 549 -4.68 0.44 -31.66
N GLU A 550 -4.99 0.54 -32.96
CA GLU A 550 -6.35 0.49 -33.52
C GLU A 550 -7.04 -0.84 -33.28
N ASN A 551 -6.28 -1.94 -33.29
CA ASN A 551 -6.81 -3.29 -33.16
C ASN A 551 -7.30 -3.62 -31.73
N TYR A 552 -7.04 -2.76 -30.75
CA TYR A 552 -7.64 -2.88 -29.41
C TYR A 552 -9.12 -2.51 -29.42
N TYR A 553 -9.51 -1.58 -30.28
CA TYR A 553 -10.80 -0.87 -30.19
C TYR A 553 -11.72 -1.09 -31.38
N ASP A 554 -11.22 -1.63 -32.50
CA ASP A 554 -12.07 -2.19 -33.55
C ASP A 554 -12.72 -3.50 -33.07
N ARG A 555 -13.87 -3.36 -32.39
CA ARG A 555 -14.58 -4.49 -31.77
C ARG A 555 -15.15 -5.46 -32.79
N GLU A 556 -15.47 -5.02 -34.01
CA GLU A 556 -15.94 -5.94 -35.06
C GLU A 556 -14.78 -6.83 -35.53
N ALA A 557 -13.64 -6.22 -35.87
CA ALA A 557 -12.46 -6.97 -36.31
C ALA A 557 -11.90 -7.86 -35.19
N LEU A 558 -11.89 -7.39 -33.94
CA LEU A 558 -11.44 -8.17 -32.79
C LEU A 558 -12.37 -9.37 -32.53
N THR A 559 -13.68 -9.19 -32.66
CA THR A 559 -14.65 -10.29 -32.54
C THR A 559 -14.47 -11.33 -33.64
N GLU A 560 -14.26 -10.90 -34.89
CA GLU A 560 -13.96 -11.81 -35.99
C GLU A 560 -12.66 -12.59 -35.72
N TYR A 561 -11.63 -11.92 -35.19
CA TYR A 561 -10.38 -12.57 -34.82
C TYR A 561 -10.58 -13.62 -33.72
N ILE A 562 -11.27 -13.26 -32.62
CA ILE A 562 -11.55 -14.17 -31.49
C ILE A 562 -12.29 -15.42 -31.95
N ASN A 563 -13.31 -15.27 -32.80
CA ASN A 563 -14.08 -16.39 -33.34
C ASN A 563 -13.26 -17.32 -34.25
N ASN A 564 -12.07 -16.91 -34.68
CA ASN A 564 -11.16 -17.73 -35.49
C ASN A 564 -10.01 -18.37 -34.68
N LEU A 565 -9.93 -18.14 -33.36
CA LEU A 565 -8.87 -18.71 -32.53
C LEU A 565 -9.05 -20.21 -32.26
N PHE A 566 -10.26 -20.75 -32.45
CA PHE A 566 -10.60 -22.17 -32.20
C PHE A 566 -11.56 -22.76 -33.23
#